data_AF-A0A9E1PY77-F1
#
_entry.id   AF-A0A9E1PY77-F1
#
_cell.length_a   1.000
_cell.length_b   1.000
_cell.length_c   1.000
_cell.angle_alpha   90.00
_cell.angle_beta   90.00
_cell.angle_gamma   90.00
#
_symmetry.space_group_name_H-M   'P 1'
#
loop_
_entity.id
_entity.type
_entity.pdbx_description
1 polymer ?
#
loop_
_entity_poly.entity_id
_entity_poly.type
_entity_poly.pdbx_seq_one_letter_code
_entity_poly.pdbx_strand_id
1 'polypeptide(L)' 'MTDYMTYEGDLRAVACAYIEQRESGSLDYTAFLAAISAYRERHPDTNNSDAAQIVSDLMQEMPRASCY' A
#
# COMPACT_ATOMS: atom_id res chain seq x y z
N MET A 1 0.65 1.03 22.28
CA MET A 1 -0.14 -0.07 21.69
C MET A 1 -1.15 0.53 20.71
N THR A 2 -0.66 1.32 19.75
CA THR A 2 -1.48 2.19 18.89
C THR A 2 -1.00 2.16 17.44
N ASP A 3 0.13 1.54 17.18
CA ASP A 3 0.78 1.53 15.87
C ASP A 3 0.30 0.37 14.99
N TYR A 4 -0.08 -0.75 15.61
CA TYR A 4 -0.41 -1.99 14.91
C TYR A 4 -1.73 -1.92 14.15
N MET A 5 -2.77 -1.32 14.72
CA MET A 5 -4.08 -1.19 14.04
C MET A 5 -4.02 -0.26 12.83
N THR A 6 -3.20 0.79 12.92
CA THR A 6 -2.95 1.73 11.81
C THR A 6 -2.15 1.03 10.71
N TYR A 7 -1.08 0.33 11.09
CA TYR A 7 -0.24 -0.45 10.18
C TYR A 7 -1.01 -1.56 9.44
N GLU A 8 -1.84 -2.36 10.12
CA GLU A 8 -2.70 -3.36 9.46
C GLU A 8 -3.73 -2.75 8.52
N GLY A 9 -4.30 -1.59 8.90
CA GLY A 9 -5.21 -0.83 8.06
C GLY A 9 -4.54 -0.36 6.79
N ASP A 10 -3.34 0.22 6.92
CA ASP A 10 -2.53 0.72 5.80
C ASP A 10 -2.07 -0.41 4.87
N LEU A 11 -1.61 -1.53 5.42
CA LEU A 11 -1.32 -2.74 4.64
C LEU A 11 -2.50 -3.17 3.79
N ARG A 12 -3.70 -3.23 4.38
CA ARG A 12 -4.92 -3.63 3.66
C ARG A 12 -5.28 -2.67 2.52
N ALA A 13 -5.13 -1.36 2.71
CA ALA A 13 -5.41 -0.39 1.65
C ALA A 13 -4.40 -0.44 0.51
N VAL A 14 -3.11 -0.48 0.86
CA VAL A 14 -2.00 -0.59 -0.10
C VAL A 14 -2.13 -1.88 -0.90
N ALA A 15 -2.42 -3.00 -0.24
CA ALA A 15 -2.63 -4.29 -0.89
C ALA A 15 -3.85 -4.28 -1.81
N CYS A 16 -5.00 -3.76 -1.35
CA CYS A 16 -6.23 -3.71 -2.12
C CYS A 16 -6.04 -2.87 -3.40
N ALA A 17 -5.51 -1.65 -3.27
CA ALA A 17 -5.26 -0.78 -4.41
C ALA A 17 -4.27 -1.40 -5.41
N TYR A 18 -3.25 -2.11 -4.93
CA TYR A 18 -2.30 -2.81 -5.79
C TYR A 18 -2.95 -3.97 -6.54
N ILE A 19 -3.79 -4.78 -5.86
CA ILE A 19 -4.45 -5.95 -6.44
C ILE A 19 -5.53 -5.53 -7.44
N GLU A 20 -6.35 -4.54 -7.12
CA GLU A 20 -7.36 -3.99 -8.04
C GLU A 20 -6.72 -3.52 -9.35
N GLN A 21 -5.57 -2.85 -9.27
CA GLN A 21 -4.84 -2.41 -10.46
C GLN A 21 -4.24 -3.59 -11.24
N ARG A 22 -3.72 -4.60 -10.56
CA ARG A 22 -3.21 -5.84 -11.19
C ARG A 22 -4.32 -6.63 -11.88
N GLU A 23 -5.49 -6.74 -11.28
CA GLU A 23 -6.68 -7.36 -11.89
C GLU A 23 -7.19 -6.57 -13.10
N SER A 24 -7.05 -5.25 -13.08
CA SER A 24 -7.36 -4.39 -14.23
C SER A 24 -6.34 -4.52 -15.38
N GLY A 25 -5.28 -5.33 -15.24
CA GLY A 25 -4.22 -5.51 -16.24
C GLY A 25 -3.21 -4.35 -16.28
N SER A 26 -3.20 -3.48 -15.27
CA SER A 26 -2.25 -2.37 -15.18
C SER A 26 -0.83 -2.89 -14.88
N LEU A 27 0.16 -2.15 -15.39
CA LEU A 27 1.58 -2.41 -15.10
C LEU A 27 1.87 -2.26 -13.60
N ASP A 28 2.87 -2.99 -13.10
CA ASP A 28 3.30 -2.95 -11.70
C ASP A 28 3.57 -1.53 -11.17
N TYR A 29 4.09 -0.66 -12.03
CA TYR A 29 4.33 0.74 -11.69
C TYR A 29 3.05 1.53 -11.42
N THR A 30 1.98 1.30 -12.19
CA THR A 30 0.69 1.97 -11.99
C THR A 30 0.03 1.48 -10.70
N ALA A 31 0.11 0.17 -10.43
CA ALA A 31 -0.38 -0.42 -9.18
C ALA A 31 0.38 0.15 -7.96
N PHE A 32 1.70 0.36 -8.09
CA PHE A 32 2.52 0.99 -7.06
C PHE A 32 2.14 2.46 -6.81
N LEU A 33 1.87 3.25 -7.86
CA LEU A 33 1.40 4.63 -7.71
C LEU A 33 0.02 4.74 -7.05
N ALA A 34 -0.88 3.80 -7.34
CA ALA A 34 -2.19 3.72 -6.69
C ALA A 34 -2.04 3.43 -5.19
N ALA A 35 -1.14 2.51 -4.84
CA ALA A 35 -0.83 2.17 -3.45
C ALA A 35 -0.23 3.36 -2.66
N ILE A 36 0.68 4.13 -3.26
CA ILE A 36 1.20 5.38 -2.66
C ILE A 36 0.08 6.39 -2.45
N SER A 37 -0.82 6.53 -3.42
CA SER A 37 -1.94 7.47 -3.33
C SER A 37 -2.88 7.08 -2.18
N ALA A 38 -3.25 5.80 -2.08
CA ALA A 38 -4.09 5.28 -1.00
C ALA A 38 -3.47 5.47 0.40
N TYR A 39 -2.15 5.29 0.51
CA TYR A 39 -1.42 5.55 1.74
C TYR A 39 -1.44 7.05 2.11
N ARG A 40 -1.22 7.94 1.14
CA ARG A 40 -1.21 9.40 1.36
C ARG A 40 -2.59 9.99 1.65
N GLU A 41 -3.68 9.37 1.18
CA GLU A 41 -5.04 9.78 1.58
C GLU A 41 -5.27 9.62 3.08
N ARG A 42 -4.63 8.63 3.70
CA ARG A 42 -4.69 8.38 5.14
C ARG A 42 -3.62 9.14 5.92
N HIS A 43 -2.48 9.37 5.28
CA HIS A 43 -1.34 10.08 5.85
C HIS A 43 -0.98 11.31 4.98
N PRO A 44 -1.81 12.37 5.01
CA PRO A 44 -1.59 13.56 4.18
C PRO A 44 -0.33 14.35 4.58
N ASP A 45 0.18 14.12 5.80
CA ASP A 45 1.42 14.70 6.32
C ASP A 45 2.68 13.96 5.81
N THR A 46 2.52 12.71 5.34
CA THR A 46 3.65 11.92 4.86
C THR A 46 4.10 12.40 3.48
N ASN A 47 5.39 12.73 3.41
CA ASN A 47 5.99 13.22 2.19
C ASN A 47 6.10 12.11 1.13
N ASN A 48 6.06 12.45 -0.16
CA ASN A 48 5.89 11.45 -1.23
C ASN A 48 7.04 10.41 -1.28
N SER A 49 8.26 10.82 -0.96
CA SER A 49 9.42 9.92 -0.87
C SER A 49 9.31 8.94 0.30
N ASP A 50 8.80 9.40 1.44
CA ASP A 50 8.61 8.59 2.63
C ASP A 50 7.46 7.60 2.43
N ALA A 51 6.34 8.07 1.86
CA ALA A 51 5.21 7.24 1.47
C ALA A 51 5.61 6.14 0.46
N ALA A 52 6.46 6.46 -0.52
CA ALA A 52 6.97 5.46 -1.46
C ALA A 52 7.84 4.41 -0.76
N GLN A 53 8.67 4.82 0.20
CA GLN A 53 9.55 3.91 0.93
C GLN A 53 8.75 3.01 1.88
N ILE A 54 7.77 3.56 2.58
CA ILE A 54 6.84 2.80 3.42
C ILE A 54 6.03 1.83 2.56
N VAL A 55 5.46 2.27 1.45
CA VAL A 55 4.70 1.37 0.55
C VAL A 55 5.57 0.26 -0.03
N SER A 56 6.83 0.55 -0.38
CA SER A 56 7.78 -0.51 -0.78
C SER A 56 8.03 -1.50 0.33
N ASP A 57 8.27 -1.04 1.56
CA ASP A 57 8.49 -1.88 2.73
C ASP A 57 7.26 -2.74 3.03
N LEU A 58 6.08 -2.13 3.06
CA LEU A 58 4.78 -2.81 3.20
C LEU A 58 4.55 -3.87 2.12
N MET A 59 4.90 -3.59 0.86
CA MET A 59 4.80 -4.58 -0.23
C MET A 59 5.85 -5.70 -0.13
N GLN A 60 7.02 -5.44 0.47
CA GLN A 60 8.02 -6.49 0.75
C GLN A 60 7.60 -7.37 1.93
N GLU A 61 6.98 -6.76 2.94
CA GLU A 61 6.45 -7.44 4.13
C GLU A 61 5.15 -8.18 3.86
N MET A 62 4.38 -7.81 2.82
CA MET A 62 3.26 -8.60 2.32
C MET A 62 3.74 -10.02 2.02
N PRO A 63 3.42 -11.00 2.87
CA PRO A 63 3.73 -12.37 2.55
C PRO A 63 2.83 -12.75 1.37
N ARG A 64 3.16 -13.86 0.72
CA ARG A 64 2.22 -14.64 -0.13
C ARG A 64 0.92 -15.07 0.61
N ALA A 65 0.65 -14.55 1.80
CA ALA A 65 -0.62 -14.54 2.50
C ALA A 65 -1.55 -13.54 1.79
N SER A 66 -2.06 -13.91 0.63
CA SER A 66 -3.41 -14.45 0.56
C SER A 66 -4.44 -13.35 0.82
N CYS A 67 -4.99 -12.82 -0.28
CA CYS A 67 -6.37 -12.33 -0.33
C CYS A 67 -7.34 -13.47 0.06
N TYR A 68 -7.36 -13.83 1.35
CA TYR A 68 -8.30 -14.78 1.92
C TYR A 68 -9.04 -14.14 3.08
#